data_AF-A0A183J5L5-F1
#
_entry.id   AF-A0A183J5L5-F1
#
_cell.length_a   1.000
_cell.length_b   1.000
_cell.length_c   1.000
_cell.angle_alpha   90.00
_cell.angle_beta   90.00
_cell.angle_gamma   90.00
#
_symmetry.space_group_name_H-M   'P 1'
#
loop_
_entity.id
_entity.type
_entity.pdbx_description
1 polymer ?
#
loop_
_entity_poly.entity_id
_entity_poly.type
_entity_poly.pdbx_seq_one_letter_code
_entity_poly.pdbx_strand_id
1 'polypeptide(L)'
;MPNIKVFSGNSHPDLTHKICDRLQIECSRVVAKKFSNHETCNSVIYLMLTSCTFSVEIQESVRGEDVFIVQSGYGEINDNLMELLIMINACKIASSCRVTAVIPCYPYARQDKKDK
;
A
#
# COMPACT_ATOMS: atom_id res chain seq x y z
N MET A 1 3.87 -23.24 5.33
CA MET A 1 3.55 -21.95 5.98
C MET A 1 3.20 -20.98 4.87
N PRO A 2 2.11 -20.19 4.95
CA PRO A 2 1.87 -19.14 3.96
C PRO A 2 3.08 -18.19 3.98
N ASN A 3 3.58 -17.82 2.80
CA ASN A 3 4.71 -16.91 2.69
C ASN A 3 4.17 -15.50 3.00
N ILE A 4 4.85 -14.80 3.90
CA ILE A 4 4.43 -13.47 4.35
C ILE A 4 5.17 -12.43 3.52
N LYS A 5 4.42 -11.47 2.97
CA LYS A 5 4.96 -10.34 2.20
C LYS A 5 4.58 -9.05 2.89
N VAL A 6 5.58 -8.22 3.18
CA VAL A 6 5.39 -6.92 3.85
C VAL A 6 5.72 -5.81 2.86
N PHE A 7 4.77 -4.91 2.66
CA PHE A 7 4.90 -3.74 1.80
C PHE A 7 4.87 -2.46 2.63
N SER A 8 5.72 -1.51 2.26
CA SER A 8 5.70 -0.16 2.81
C SER A 8 4.97 0.79 1.87
N GLY A 9 4.07 1.61 2.41
CA GLY A 9 3.63 2.83 1.73
C GLY A 9 4.62 3.99 1.95
N ASN A 10 4.30 5.16 1.38
CA ASN A 10 5.15 6.34 1.42
C ASN A 10 5.11 7.13 2.74
N SER A 11 4.16 6.85 3.65
CA SER A 11 3.99 7.65 4.88
C SER A 11 5.13 7.49 5.90
N HIS A 12 5.64 6.26 6.06
CA HIS A 12 6.63 5.96 7.11
C HIS A 12 7.46 4.69 6.81
N PRO A 13 8.38 4.73 5.83
CA PRO A 13 9.19 3.58 5.45
C PRO A 13 10.09 3.07 6.59
N ASP A 14 10.61 3.97 7.44
CA ASP A 14 11.46 3.61 8.56
C ASP A 14 10.77 2.69 9.58
N LEU A 15 9.46 2.86 9.77
CA LEU A 15 8.69 1.98 10.64
C LEU A 15 8.56 0.59 10.03
N THR A 16 8.29 0.52 8.73
CA THR A 16 8.20 -0.76 8.00
C THR A 16 9.52 -1.52 8.09
N HIS A 17 10.66 -0.84 7.88
CA HIS A 17 11.98 -1.45 8.04
C HIS A 17 12.19 -2.01 9.46
N LYS A 18 11.88 -1.24 10.51
CA LYS A 18 11.96 -1.71 11.90
C LYS A 18 11.05 -2.89 12.22
N ILE A 19 9.93 -3.05 11.52
CA ILE A 19 9.02 -4.20 11.63
C ILE A 19 9.64 -5.41 10.94
N CYS A 20 10.11 -5.23 9.70
CA CYS A 20 10.79 -6.27 8.91
C CYS A 20 12.03 -6.81 9.63
N ASP A 21 12.86 -5.93 10.20
CA ASP A 21 14.05 -6.31 10.97
C ASP A 21 13.71 -7.17 12.20
N ARG A 22 12.61 -6.86 12.89
CA ARG A 22 12.14 -7.64 14.05
C ARG A 22 11.55 -8.99 13.66
N LEU A 23 10.87 -9.05 12.52
CA LEU A 23 10.27 -10.28 12.00
C LEU A 23 11.30 -11.15 11.25
N GLN A 24 12.51 -10.64 10.98
CA GLN A 24 13.52 -11.28 10.16
C GLN A 24 13.00 -11.60 8.74
N ILE A 25 12.20 -10.71 8.18
CA ILE A 25 11.61 -10.82 6.84
C ILE A 25 12.16 -9.69 5.98
N GLU A 26 12.40 -9.95 4.69
CA GLU A 26 12.78 -8.91 3.74
C GLU A 26 11.58 -8.02 3.38
N CYS A 27 11.79 -6.71 3.37
CA CYS A 27 10.76 -5.78 2.90
C CYS A 27 10.59 -5.95 1.38
N SER A 28 9.38 -6.24 0.93
CA SER A 28 9.10 -6.40 -0.49
C SER A 28 9.16 -5.06 -1.22
N ARG A 29 9.65 -5.10 -2.45
CA ARG A 29 9.83 -3.89 -3.26
C ARG A 29 8.51 -3.40 -3.85
N VAL A 30 8.21 -2.12 -3.59
CA VAL A 30 7.07 -1.39 -4.15
C VAL A 30 7.59 -0.10 -4.75
N VAL A 31 7.13 0.21 -5.95
CA VAL A 31 7.39 1.51 -6.58
C VAL A 31 6.09 2.28 -6.60
N ALA A 32 5.96 3.26 -5.69
CA ALA A 32 4.88 4.23 -5.70
C ALA A 32 5.35 5.50 -6.43
N LYS A 33 4.63 5.91 -7.47
CA LYS A 33 4.90 7.15 -8.22
C LYS A 33 3.65 8.02 -8.28
N LYS A 34 3.82 9.32 -8.09
CA LYS A 34 2.76 10.32 -8.27
C LYS A 34 2.86 10.89 -9.68
N PHE A 35 1.84 10.67 -10.52
CA PHE A 35 1.77 11.19 -11.88
C PHE A 35 0.94 12.47 -11.90
N SER A 36 1.53 13.57 -12.37
CA SER A 36 0.82 14.85 -12.43
C SER A 36 -0.07 15.00 -13.68
N ASN A 37 0.16 14.27 -14.77
CA ASN A 37 -0.59 14.41 -16.03
C ASN A 37 -0.07 13.45 -17.12
N HIS A 38 -1.04 12.79 -17.79
CA HIS A 38 -1.03 12.01 -19.04
C HIS A 38 0.31 11.47 -19.61
N GLU A 39 0.39 10.13 -19.61
CA GLU A 39 1.10 9.24 -20.55
C GLU A 39 2.29 8.41 -20.04
N THR A 40 2.15 7.11 -20.33
CA THR A 40 3.15 6.04 -20.54
C THR A 40 3.53 5.13 -19.37
N CYS A 41 3.80 3.89 -19.81
CA CYS A 41 4.46 2.74 -19.15
C CYS A 41 3.41 1.79 -18.56
N ASN A 42 3.16 0.56 -19.02
CA ASN A 42 3.86 -0.51 -19.76
C ASN A 42 4.67 -1.46 -18.85
N SER A 43 4.08 -2.66 -18.72
CA SER A 43 4.48 -3.89 -18.03
C SER A 43 4.37 -3.96 -16.49
N VAL A 44 3.65 -5.01 -16.07
CA VAL A 44 3.39 -5.55 -14.72
C VAL A 44 2.37 -4.80 -13.85
N ILE A 45 1.14 -5.34 -13.82
CA ILE A 45 -0.05 -4.98 -13.01
C ILE A 45 -0.16 -3.47 -12.72
N TYR A 46 -0.29 -2.68 -13.79
CA TYR A 46 -0.72 -1.28 -13.69
C TYR A 46 -2.19 -1.24 -13.31
N LEU A 47 -2.52 -1.01 -12.04
CA LEU A 47 -3.87 -0.57 -11.69
C LEU A 47 -4.01 0.94 -11.83
N MET A 48 -3.99 1.37 -13.08
CA MET A 48 -4.39 2.72 -13.47
C MET A 48 -5.91 2.80 -13.38
N LEU A 49 -6.45 3.10 -12.20
CA LEU A 49 -7.82 3.60 -12.13
C LEU A 49 -7.81 4.97 -12.81
N THR A 50 -8.62 5.11 -13.86
CA THR A 50 -8.66 6.14 -14.92
C THR A 50 -8.81 7.60 -14.45
N SER A 51 -8.63 7.88 -13.16
CA SER A 51 -8.76 9.21 -12.55
C SER A 51 -7.81 9.45 -11.35
N CYS A 52 -6.88 8.52 -11.06
CA CYS A 52 -6.02 8.61 -9.87
C CYS A 52 -4.60 9.11 -10.20
N THR A 53 -4.13 10.07 -9.41
CA THR A 53 -2.81 10.75 -9.50
C THR A 53 -1.64 9.87 -9.06
N PHE A 54 -1.89 8.62 -8.65
CA PHE A 54 -0.90 7.71 -8.05
C PHE A 54 -0.90 6.36 -8.76
N SER A 55 0.29 5.87 -9.08
CA SER A 55 0.53 4.51 -9.57
C SER A 55 1.35 3.75 -8.54
N VAL A 56 0.96 2.51 -8.25
CA VAL A 56 1.76 1.60 -7.43
C VAL A 56 2.05 0.35 -8.23
N GLU A 57 3.34 0.00 -8.33
CA GLU A 57 3.83 -1.18 -9.02
C GLU A 57 4.43 -2.16 -8.01
N ILE A 58 3.90 -3.37 -7.99
CA ILE A 58 4.40 -4.48 -7.16
C ILE A 58 5.35 -5.31 -8.02
N GLN A 59 6.64 -5.33 -7.67
CA GLN A 59 7.68 -6.01 -8.46
C GLN A 59 7.82 -7.51 -8.16
N GLU A 60 6.99 -8.04 -7.26
CA GLU A 60 7.03 -9.43 -6.79
C GLU A 60 5.68 -10.13 -6.97
N SER A 61 5.70 -11.44 -7.22
CA SER A 61 4.48 -12.24 -7.23
C SER A 61 3.90 -12.35 -5.82
N VAL A 62 2.64 -11.94 -5.66
CA VAL A 62 1.89 -12.03 -4.38
C VAL A 62 0.79 -13.08 -4.41
N ARG A 63 0.71 -13.89 -5.47
CA ARG A 63 -0.37 -14.86 -5.69
C ARG A 63 -0.35 -15.94 -4.61
N GLY A 64 -1.46 -16.09 -3.90
CA GLY A 64 -1.61 -17.08 -2.83
C GLY A 64 -0.85 -16.74 -1.53
N GLU A 65 -0.24 -15.56 -1.44
CA GLU A 65 0.56 -15.14 -0.28
C GLU A 65 -0.26 -14.30 0.71
N ASP A 66 0.25 -14.22 1.94
CA ASP A 66 -0.28 -13.36 3.00
C ASP A 66 0.41 -11.99 2.94
N VAL A 67 -0.34 -10.96 2.55
CA VAL A 67 0.18 -9.63 2.31
C VAL A 67 -0.14 -8.69 3.47
N PHE A 68 0.86 -7.97 3.95
CA PHE A 68 0.74 -6.90 4.95
C PHE A 68 1.18 -5.58 4.34
N ILE A 69 0.30 -4.58 4.36
CA ILE A 69 0.60 -3.24 3.86
C ILE A 69 0.68 -2.29 5.05
N VAL A 70 1.86 -1.71 5.29
CA VAL A 70 2.09 -0.75 6.37
C VAL A 70 1.93 0.65 5.82
N GLN A 71 0.90 1.36 6.27
CA GLN A 71 0.66 2.76 5.91
C GLN A 71 0.04 3.51 7.09
N SER A 72 0.51 4.72 7.35
CA SER A 72 0.04 5.59 8.43
C SER A 72 -0.67 6.83 7.88
N GLY A 73 -1.73 7.27 8.57
CA GLY A 73 -2.44 8.51 8.27
C GLY A 73 -1.76 9.75 8.89
N TYR A 74 -0.53 10.07 8.48
CA TYR A 74 0.19 11.28 8.93
C TYR A 74 0.69 12.12 7.75
N GLY A 75 0.62 13.45 7.86
CA GLY A 75 0.95 14.38 6.76
C GLY A 75 -0.19 14.51 5.76
N GLU A 76 0.04 14.13 4.50
CA GLU A 76 -0.96 14.11 3.43
C GLU A 76 -1.90 12.91 3.58
N ILE A 77 -2.83 13.00 4.54
CA ILE A 77 -3.73 11.89 4.95
C ILE A 77 -4.49 11.28 3.76
N ASN A 78 -5.00 12.13 2.86
CA ASN A 78 -5.77 11.69 1.71
C ASN A 78 -4.92 10.92 0.71
N ASP A 79 -3.71 11.42 0.41
CA ASP A 79 -2.79 10.77 -0.52
C ASP A 79 -2.36 9.41 0.04
N ASN A 80 -2.00 9.34 1.33
CA ASN A 80 -1.60 8.10 1.98
C ASN A 80 -2.74 7.06 2.03
N LEU A 81 -3.98 7.52 2.26
CA LEU A 81 -5.16 6.67 2.25
C LEU A 81 -5.46 6.16 0.83
N MET A 82 -5.39 7.02 -0.18
CA MET A 82 -5.57 6.62 -1.58
C MET A 82 -4.50 5.64 -2.04
N GLU A 83 -3.24 5.87 -1.68
CA GLU A 83 -2.14 4.95 -1.93
C GLU A 83 -2.41 3.56 -1.32
N LEU A 84 -2.82 3.51 -0.04
CA LEU A 84 -3.17 2.25 0.64
C LEU A 84 -4.30 1.51 -0.09
N LEU A 85 -5.37 2.22 -0.48
CA LEU A 85 -6.51 1.61 -1.19
C LEU A 85 -6.10 1.06 -2.56
N ILE A 86 -5.24 1.76 -3.29
CA ILE A 86 -4.70 1.31 -4.57
C ILE A 86 -3.84 0.06 -4.37
N MET A 87 -2.97 0.03 -3.35
CA MET A 87 -2.16 -1.15 -3.02
C MET A 87 -3.00 -2.37 -2.68
N ILE A 88 -4.05 -2.20 -1.86
CA ILE A 88 -4.98 -3.28 -1.50
C ILE A 88 -5.66 -3.82 -2.76
N ASN A 89 -6.11 -2.94 -3.65
CA ASN A 89 -6.76 -3.33 -4.88
C ASN A 89 -5.82 -4.08 -5.83
N ALA A 90 -4.57 -3.61 -5.96
CA ALA A 90 -3.54 -4.29 -6.74
C ALA A 90 -3.25 -5.71 -6.21
N CYS A 91 -3.15 -5.88 -4.88
CA CYS A 91 -2.95 -7.19 -4.26
C CYS A 91 -4.15 -8.13 -4.50
N LYS A 92 -5.37 -7.60 -4.41
CA LYS A 92 -6.59 -8.35 -4.66
C LYS A 92 -6.65 -8.86 -6.10
N ILE A 93 -6.28 -8.03 -7.07
CA ILE A 93 -6.27 -8.40 -8.50
C ILE A 93 -5.14 -9.39 -8.79
N ALA A 94 -4.00 -9.25 -8.12
CA ALA A 94 -2.90 -10.21 -8.16
C ALA A 94 -3.22 -11.54 -7.44
N SER A 95 -4.43 -11.73 -6.93
CA SER A 95 -4.90 -12.96 -6.28
C SER A 95 -4.10 -13.37 -5.04
N SER A 96 -3.75 -12.40 -4.20
CA SER A 96 -3.21 -12.67 -2.84
C SER A 96 -4.22 -13.46 -2.01
N CYS A 97 -3.76 -14.35 -1.12
CA CYS A 97 -4.63 -15.11 -0.23
C CYS A 97 -5.33 -14.20 0.78
N ARG A 98 -4.57 -13.26 1.35
CA ARG A 98 -5.05 -12.30 2.35
C ARG A 98 -4.32 -10.99 2.20
N VAL A 99 -5.04 -9.89 2.43
CA VAL A 99 -4.48 -8.54 2.49
C VAL A 99 -4.83 -7.95 3.85
N THR A 100 -3.80 -7.60 4.62
CA THR A 100 -3.94 -6.98 5.94
C THR A 100 -3.35 -5.58 5.90
N ALA A 101 -4.18 -4.57 6.16
CA ALA A 101 -3.72 -3.19 6.31
C ALA A 101 -3.27 -2.95 7.76
N VAL A 102 -2.00 -2.62 7.94
CA VAL A 102 -1.42 -2.23 9.22
C VAL A 102 -1.40 -0.71 9.25
N ILE A 103 -2.30 -0.12 10.06
CA ILE A 103 -2.50 1.33 10.15
C ILE A 103 -2.18 1.81 11.56
N PRO A 104 -0.91 2.20 11.85
CA PRO A 104 -0.51 2.65 13.18
C PRO A 104 -1.25 3.90 13.66
N CYS A 105 -1.50 4.85 12.76
CA CYS A 105 -2.31 6.04 13.02
C CYS A 105 -3.52 6.02 12.07
N TYR A 106 -4.71 5.78 12.61
CA TYR A 106 -5.92 5.63 11.81
C TYR A 106 -6.40 6.98 11.25
N PRO A 107 -6.51 7.13 9.91
CA PRO A 107 -6.93 8.38 9.30
C PRO A 107 -8.39 8.70 9.67
N TYR A 108 -8.70 9.98 9.88
CA TYR A 108 -10.05 10.46 10.21
C TYR A 108 -10.68 9.90 11.50
N ALA A 109 -9.88 9.34 12.42
CA ALA A 109 -10.37 8.73 13.65
C ALA A 109 -11.21 9.67 14.55
N ARG A 110 -11.03 10.99 14.43
CA ARG A 110 -11.75 12.00 15.23
C ARG A 110 -13.06 12.49 14.60
N GLN A 111 -13.37 12.01 13.40
CA GLN A 111 -14.54 12.44 12.62
C GLN A 111 -15.59 11.32 12.56
N ASP A 112 -15.66 10.52 13.63
CA ASP A 112 -16.60 9.42 13.82
C ASP A 112 -18.04 9.91 14.03
N LYS A 113 -18.19 11.14 14.55
CA LYS A 113 -19.49 11.77 14.81
C LYS A 113 -19.68 13.01 13.96
N LYS A 114 -20.91 13.20 13.52
CA LYS A 114 -21.36 14.46 12.93
C LYS A 114 -21.66 15.41 14.09
N ASP A 115 -20.78 16.37 14.35
CA ASP A 115 -21.14 17.49 15.20
C ASP A 115 -22.28 18.26 14.51
N LYS A 116 -23.31 18.60 15.29
CA LYS A 116 -24.54 19.24 14.79
C LYS A 116 -24.26 20.59 14.13
#